data_AF-A0A940BTM2-F1
#
_entry.id   AF-A0A940BTM2-F1
#
_cell.length_a   1.000
_cell.length_b   1.000
_cell.length_c   1.000
_cell.angle_alpha   90.00
_cell.angle_beta   90.00
_cell.angle_gamma   90.00
#
_symmetry.space_group_name_H-M   'P 1'
#
loop_
_entity.id
_entity.type
_entity.pdbx_description
1 polymer ?
#
loop_
_entity_poly.entity_id
_entity_poly.type
_entity_poly.pdbx_seq_one_letter_code
_entity_poly.pdbx_strand_id
1 'polypeptide(L)'
;MNENEMISKKDLLQRYGISYGALYRWKRMGLIPDDWFVKTASITGQQTFFPRRLVCERIEQIMGMKDGVSLSELADSYKEKEEKESYLTVTTDFGTTKFRMSEIRKVYVTNETGTTVLIERNGEI
;
A
#
# COMPACT_ATOMS: atom_id res chain seq x y z
N MET A 1 9.59 -10.01 7.60
CA MET A 1 8.88 -8.71 7.59
C MET A 1 9.31 -7.98 8.85
N ASN A 2 9.96 -6.81 8.73
CA ASN A 2 10.45 -6.08 9.90
C ASN A 2 9.30 -5.35 10.59
N GLU A 3 9.10 -5.52 11.90
CA GLU A 3 8.04 -4.82 12.67
C GLU A 3 8.13 -3.29 12.56
N ASN A 4 9.33 -2.74 12.30
CA ASN A 4 9.56 -1.32 12.05
C ASN A 4 8.89 -0.78 10.78
N GLU A 5 8.46 -1.66 9.87
CA GLU A 5 7.78 -1.27 8.63
C GLU A 5 6.27 -1.12 8.80
N MET A 6 5.71 -1.51 9.95
CA MET A 6 4.29 -1.41 10.23
C MET A 6 3.99 -0.31 11.27
N ILE A 7 2.80 0.28 11.19
CA ILE A 7 2.24 1.17 12.20
C ILE A 7 0.85 0.68 12.59
N SER A 8 0.54 0.64 13.89
CA SER A 8 -0.80 0.26 14.34
C SER A 8 -1.81 1.36 13.99
N LYS A 9 -3.07 0.99 13.80
CA LYS A 9 -4.18 1.95 13.62
C LYS A 9 -4.19 2.99 14.74
N LYS A 10 -3.99 2.55 15.98
CA LYS A 10 -4.00 3.44 17.15
C LYS A 10 -2.90 4.51 17.03
N ASP A 11 -1.67 4.09 16.74
CA ASP A 11 -0.54 5.01 16.63
C ASP A 11 -0.65 5.92 15.41
N LEU A 12 -1.20 5.43 14.30
CA LEU A 12 -1.45 6.24 13.10
C LEU A 12 -2.43 7.38 13.38
N LEU A 13 -3.57 7.08 14.01
CA LEU A 13 -4.57 8.08 14.38
C LEU A 13 -3.98 9.11 15.35
N GLN A 14 -3.24 8.64 16.36
CA GLN A 14 -2.58 9.51 17.35
C GLN A 14 -1.52 10.41 16.72
N ARG A 15 -0.68 9.86 15.83
CA ARG A 15 0.42 10.59 15.19
C ARG A 15 -0.06 11.78 14.36
N TYR A 16 -1.14 11.59 13.60
CA TYR A 16 -1.66 12.61 12.68
C TYR A 16 -2.83 13.41 13.27
N GLY A 17 -3.27 13.10 14.49
CA GLY A 17 -4.41 13.76 15.13
C GLY A 17 -5.73 13.59 14.36
N ILE A 18 -5.88 12.51 13.60
CA ILE A 18 -7.06 12.24 12.78
C ILE A 18 -8.04 11.33 13.51
N SER A 19 -9.34 11.51 13.24
CA SER A 19 -10.37 10.64 13.80
C SER A 19 -10.44 9.30 13.06
N TYR A 20 -10.96 8.28 13.74
CA TYR A 20 -11.29 7.00 13.10
C TYR A 20 -12.23 7.17 11.91
N GLY A 21 -13.23 8.06 12.04
CA GLY A 21 -14.17 8.36 10.97
C GLY A 21 -13.50 8.97 9.73
N ALA A 22 -12.50 9.84 9.92
CA ALA A 22 -11.74 10.42 8.81
C ALA A 22 -10.97 9.35 8.04
N LEU A 23 -10.22 8.49 8.75
CA LEU A 23 -9.46 7.40 8.13
C LEU A 23 -10.35 6.46 7.30
N TYR A 24 -11.52 6.10 7.84
CA TYR A 24 -12.46 5.22 7.14
C TYR A 24 -13.23 5.93 6.03
N ARG A 25 -13.48 7.24 6.14
CA ARG A 25 -14.03 8.04 5.04
C ARG A 25 -13.06 8.04 3.85
N TRP A 26 -11.78 8.28 4.10
CA TRP A 26 -10.74 8.24 3.07
C TRP A 26 -10.59 6.87 2.42
N LYS A 27 -10.66 5.80 3.22
CA LYS A 27 -10.76 4.43 2.71
C LYS A 27 -11.90 4.28 1.69
N ARG A 28 -13.13 4.66 2.07
CA ARG A 28 -14.30 4.55 1.17
C ARG A 28 -14.22 5.43 -0.08
N MET A 29 -13.48 6.53 0.00
CA MET A 29 -13.20 7.38 -1.16
C MET A 29 -12.14 6.79 -2.09
N GLY A 30 -11.44 5.71 -1.70
CA GLY A 30 -10.32 5.15 -2.45
C GLY A 30 -8.99 5.88 -2.25
N LEU A 31 -8.92 6.83 -1.30
CA LEU A 31 -7.71 7.57 -1.00
C LEU A 31 -6.65 6.72 -0.28
N ILE A 32 -7.10 5.67 0.42
CA ILE A 32 -6.24 4.71 1.11
C ILE A 32 -6.68 3.30 0.67
N PRO A 33 -5.78 2.54 0.00
CA PRO A 33 -6.12 1.21 -0.50
C PRO A 33 -6.54 0.23 0.61
N ASP A 34 -7.50 -0.65 0.29
CA ASP A 34 -8.04 -1.64 1.23
C ASP A 34 -6.98 -2.66 1.70
N ASP A 35 -6.06 -3.03 0.81
CA ASP A 35 -4.98 -3.98 1.05
C ASP A 35 -3.95 -3.45 2.08
N TRP A 36 -3.91 -2.14 2.32
CA TRP A 36 -3.08 -1.58 3.39
C TRP A 36 -3.64 -1.83 4.79
N PHE A 37 -4.91 -2.25 4.93
CA PHE A 37 -5.54 -2.57 6.22
C PHE A 37 -5.25 -4.02 6.62
N VAL A 38 -4.01 -4.29 7.03
CA VAL A 38 -3.57 -5.63 7.46
C VAL A 38 -4.16 -5.94 8.82
N LYS A 39 -5.03 -6.95 8.89
CA LYS A 39 -5.66 -7.40 10.13
C LYS A 39 -4.87 -8.55 10.75
N THR A 40 -4.46 -8.39 11.99
CA THR A 40 -3.68 -9.39 12.74
C THR A 40 -4.42 -9.77 14.02
N ALA A 41 -4.45 -11.06 14.35
CA ALA A 41 -4.95 -11.53 15.64
C ALA A 41 -3.97 -11.14 16.75
N SER A 42 -4.48 -10.63 17.85
CA SER A 42 -3.75 -10.21 19.05
C SER A 42 -4.40 -10.83 20.28
N ILE A 43 -3.66 -10.87 21.39
CA ILE A 43 -4.11 -11.43 22.67
C ILE A 43 -5.40 -10.73 23.16
N THR A 44 -5.58 -9.45 22.83
CA THR A 44 -6.74 -8.63 23.22
C THR A 44 -7.78 -8.46 22.11
N GLY A 45 -7.71 -9.27 21.04
CA GLY A 45 -8.66 -9.23 19.91
C GLY A 45 -7.97 -8.99 18.58
N GLN A 46 -8.66 -8.36 17.63
CA GLN A 46 -8.09 -8.07 16.32
C GLN A 46 -7.48 -6.66 16.28
N GLN A 47 -6.25 -6.56 15.80
CA GLN A 47 -5.57 -5.29 15.55
C GLN A 47 -5.42 -5.06 14.04
N THR A 48 -5.36 -3.78 13.65
CA THR A 48 -5.10 -3.39 12.26
C THR A 48 -3.79 -2.64 12.22
N PHE A 49 -2.94 -3.06 11.30
CA PHE A 49 -1.65 -2.47 11.02
C PHE A 49 -1.61 -1.98 9.57
N PHE A 50 -0.78 -0.97 9.32
CA PHE A 50 -0.57 -0.36 8.02
C PHE A 50 0.91 -0.34 7.66
N PRO A 51 1.29 -0.42 6.37
CA PRO A 51 2.67 -0.20 5.95
C PRO A 51 3.05 1.24 6.30
N ARG A 52 3.88 1.42 7.32
CA ARG A 52 4.17 2.70 7.97
C ARG A 52 4.54 3.77 6.97
N ARG A 53 5.50 3.50 6.09
CA ARG A 53 5.99 4.49 5.11
C ARG A 53 4.87 4.93 4.16
N LEU A 54 4.17 3.96 3.56
CA LEU A 54 3.14 4.21 2.56
C LEU A 54 1.96 4.99 3.15
N VAL A 55 1.45 4.54 4.30
CA VAL A 55 0.30 5.20 4.92
C VAL A 55 0.65 6.58 5.44
N CYS A 56 1.83 6.77 6.04
CA CYS A 56 2.25 8.07 6.57
C CYS A 56 2.33 9.13 5.47
N GLU A 57 3.03 8.81 4.37
CA GLU A 57 3.15 9.67 3.20
C GLU A 57 1.77 10.02 2.60
N ARG A 58 0.87 9.02 2.53
CA ARG A 58 -0.49 9.23 2.03
C ARG A 58 -1.31 10.16 2.93
N ILE A 59 -1.24 9.99 4.25
CA ILE A 59 -1.97 10.84 5.19
C ILE A 59 -1.46 12.28 5.12
N GLU A 60 -0.16 12.49 4.98
CA GLU A 60 0.43 13.82 4.79
C GLU A 60 -0.06 14.49 3.50
N GLN A 61 -0.14 13.74 2.39
CA GLN A 61 -0.72 14.23 1.14
C GLN A 61 -2.19 14.63 1.30
N ILE A 62 -3.01 13.78 1.94
CA ILE A 62 -4.43 14.04 2.17
C ILE A 62 -4.63 15.26 3.06
N MET A 63 -3.84 15.41 4.13
CA MET A 63 -3.95 16.55 5.04
C MET A 63 -3.46 17.87 4.42
N GLY A 64 -2.54 17.80 3.45
CA GLY A 64 -2.08 18.95 2.67
C GLY A 64 -3.11 19.49 1.68
N MET A 65 -4.08 18.67 1.26
CA MET A 65 -5.15 19.05 0.33
C MET A 65 -6.45 19.34 1.11
N LYS A 66 -6.61 20.58 1.59
CA LYS A 66 -7.86 21.02 2.21
C LYS A 66 -8.79 21.62 1.16
N ASP A 67 -9.72 20.80 0.66
CA ASP A 67 -11.11 21.15 0.32
C ASP A 67 -11.81 19.92 -0.30
N GLY A 68 -13.14 19.85 -0.17
CA GLY A 68 -13.93 18.68 -0.59
C GLY A 68 -13.79 18.33 -2.07
N VAL A 69 -13.53 19.32 -2.92
CA VAL A 69 -13.29 19.17 -4.37
C VAL A 69 -11.89 18.57 -4.62
N SER A 70 -10.86 19.05 -3.92
CA SER A 70 -9.50 18.55 -4.07
C SER A 70 -9.35 17.10 -3.61
N LEU A 71 -10.11 16.67 -2.59
CA LEU A 71 -10.07 15.27 -2.13
C LEU A 71 -10.76 14.31 -3.09
N SER A 72 -11.83 14.72 -3.78
CA SER A 72 -12.42 13.89 -4.84
C SER A 72 -11.49 13.81 -6.05
N GLU A 73 -10.91 14.93 -6.50
CA GLU A 73 -9.96 14.95 -7.60
C GLU A 73 -8.72 14.09 -7.29
N LEU A 74 -8.23 14.15 -6.05
CA LEU A 74 -7.14 13.29 -5.60
C LEU A 74 -7.52 11.81 -5.67
N ALA A 75 -8.73 11.45 -5.21
CA ALA A 75 -9.23 10.09 -5.30
C ALA A 75 -9.33 9.60 -6.75
N ASP A 76 -9.83 10.44 -7.65
CA ASP A 76 -9.93 10.12 -9.07
C ASP A 76 -8.54 9.95 -9.70
N SER A 77 -7.56 10.78 -9.34
CA SER A 77 -6.17 10.62 -9.79
C SER A 77 -5.53 9.32 -9.31
N TYR A 78 -5.88 8.85 -8.10
CA TYR A 78 -5.40 7.55 -7.60
C TYR A 78 -6.08 6.39 -8.30
N LYS A 79 -7.37 6.50 -8.62
CA LYS A 79 -8.09 5.49 -9.42
C LYS A 79 -7.53 5.40 -10.83
N GLU A 80 -7.29 6.53 -11.50
CA GLU A 80 -6.66 6.53 -12.83
C GLU A 80 -5.26 5.90 -12.78
N LYS A 81 -4.49 6.16 -11.71
CA LYS A 81 -3.20 5.46 -11.50
C LYS A 81 -3.40 3.97 -11.27
N GLU A 82 -4.39 3.56 -10.48
CA GLU A 82 -4.68 2.15 -10.20
C GLU A 82 -5.15 1.39 -11.46
N GLU A 83 -5.89 2.06 -12.35
CA GLU A 83 -6.31 1.52 -13.65
C GLU A 83 -5.15 1.39 -14.64
N LYS A 84 -4.12 2.23 -14.53
CA LYS A 84 -2.87 2.14 -15.30
C LYS A 84 -1.76 1.36 -14.58
N GLU A 85 -2.00 0.90 -13.35
CA GLU A 85 -1.00 0.21 -12.54
C GLU A 85 -0.75 -1.18 -13.13
N SER A 86 0.51 -1.46 -13.41
CA SER A 86 0.93 -2.79 -13.87
C SER A 86 1.15 -3.70 -12.67
N TYR A 87 0.94 -5.01 -12.83
CA TYR A 87 1.16 -5.99 -11.77
C TYR A 87 2.15 -7.07 -12.20
N LEU A 88 3.11 -7.41 -11.35
CA LEU A 88 3.84 -8.67 -11.45
C LEU A 88 2.96 -9.78 -10.88
N THR A 89 2.58 -10.74 -11.71
CA THR A 89 1.83 -11.92 -11.26
C THR A 89 2.76 -13.12 -11.27
N VAL A 90 2.95 -13.74 -10.11
CA VAL A 90 3.71 -14.98 -9.94
C VAL A 90 2.71 -16.10 -9.71
N THR A 91 2.60 -17.01 -10.67
CA THR A 91 1.77 -18.20 -10.58
C THR A 91 2.65 -19.41 -10.35
N THR A 92 2.33 -20.16 -9.31
CA THR A 92 2.96 -21.45 -8.97
C THR A 92 1.88 -22.52 -8.88
N ASP A 93 2.29 -23.78 -8.76
CA ASP A 93 1.37 -24.90 -8.52
C ASP A 93 0.57 -24.75 -7.22
N PHE A 94 1.01 -23.88 -6.30
CA PHE A 94 0.39 -23.63 -5.00
C PHE A 94 -0.52 -22.39 -4.98
N GLY A 95 -0.57 -21.62 -6.07
CA GLY A 95 -1.44 -20.46 -6.18
C GLY A 95 -0.82 -19.30 -6.94
N THR A 96 -1.54 -18.18 -6.94
CA THR A 96 -1.16 -16.97 -7.66
C THR A 96 -0.97 -15.82 -6.68
N THR A 97 0.19 -15.17 -6.72
CA THR A 97 0.48 -13.94 -5.96
C THR A 97 0.67 -12.79 -6.92
N LYS A 98 0.07 -11.64 -6.61
CA LYS A 98 0.18 -10.41 -7.40
C LYS A 98 0.89 -9.34 -6.58
N PHE A 99 1.79 -8.61 -7.24
CA PHE A 99 2.51 -7.47 -6.68
C PHE A 99 2.30 -6.26 -7.58
N ARG A 100 1.92 -5.11 -7.02
CA ARG A 100 1.85 -3.85 -7.78
C ARG A 100 3.26 -3.47 -8.22
N MET A 101 3.44 -3.10 -9.48
CA MET A 101 4.76 -2.71 -9.99
C MET A 101 5.32 -1.51 -9.24
N SER A 102 4.47 -0.58 -8.77
CA SER A 102 4.85 0.54 -7.90
C SER A 102 5.51 0.13 -6.57
N GLU A 103 5.26 -1.09 -6.08
CA GLU A 103 5.76 -1.60 -4.80
C GLU A 103 7.04 -2.43 -4.97
N ILE A 104 7.34 -2.88 -6.19
CA ILE A 104 8.46 -3.78 -6.48
C ILE A 104 9.74 -2.96 -6.64
N ARG A 105 10.68 -3.16 -5.71
CA ARG A 105 11.99 -2.49 -5.77
C ARG A 105 12.99 -3.23 -6.66
N LYS A 106 13.02 -4.57 -6.57
CA LYS A 106 13.88 -5.46 -7.36
C LYS A 106 13.23 -6.84 -7.44
N VAL A 107 13.42 -7.54 -8.56
CA VAL A 107 12.99 -8.94 -8.75
C VAL A 107 14.21 -9.77 -9.11
N TYR A 108 14.46 -10.82 -8.32
CA TYR A 108 15.54 -11.76 -8.55
C TYR A 108 14.96 -13.14 -8.85
N VAL A 109 15.44 -13.78 -9.91
CA VAL A 109 15.17 -15.19 -10.19
C VAL A 109 16.46 -15.96 -10.01
N THR A 110 16.48 -16.91 -9.07
CA THR A 110 17.65 -17.73 -8.76
C THR A 110 17.38 -19.16 -9.18
N ASN A 111 18.31 -19.77 -9.93
CA ASN A 111 18.28 -21.21 -10.20
C ASN A 111 19.15 -21.98 -9.18
N GLU A 112 19.07 -23.31 -9.22
CA GLU A 112 19.75 -24.23 -8.30
C GLU A 112 21.30 -24.10 -8.35
N THR A 113 21.85 -23.51 -9.42
CA THR A 113 23.28 -23.25 -9.58
C THR A 113 23.72 -21.88 -9.04
N GLY A 114 22.82 -21.11 -8.42
CA GLY A 114 23.10 -19.81 -7.81
C GLY A 114 23.12 -18.63 -8.79
N THR A 115 22.74 -18.85 -10.05
CA THR A 115 22.64 -17.77 -11.05
C THR A 115 21.44 -16.89 -10.72
N THR A 116 21.69 -15.62 -10.42
CA THR A 116 20.65 -14.63 -10.13
C THR A 116 20.41 -13.76 -11.35
N VAL A 117 19.21 -13.77 -11.91
CA VAL A 117 18.79 -12.84 -12.98
C VAL A 117 17.99 -11.72 -12.34
N LEU A 118 18.47 -10.48 -12.51
CA LEU A 118 17.74 -9.28 -12.18
C LEU A 118 16.80 -8.96 -13.35
N ILE A 119 15.49 -8.94 -13.10
CA ILE A 119 14.53 -8.47 -14.09
C ILE A 119 14.38 -6.96 -13.89
N GLU A 120 15.20 -6.18 -14.61
CA GLU A 120 15.00 -4.74 -14.78
C GLU A 120 14.07 -4.48 -15.96
N ARG A 121 13.18 -3.49 -15.80
CA ARG A 121 12.27 -3.06 -16.87
C ARG A 121 13.13 -2.41 -17.96
N ASN A 122 13.26 -3.04 -19.12
CA ASN A 122 13.66 -2.31 -20.32
C ASN A 122 12.61 -1.22 -20.53
N GLY A 123 13.04 0.03 -20.41
CA GLY A 123 12.17 1.18 -20.55
C GLY A 123 11.47 1.16 -21.91
N GLU A 124 10.18 1.43 -21.91
CA GLU A 124 9.51 1.97 -23.08
C GLU A 124 8.90 3.33 -22.70
N ILE A 125 9.16 4.24 -23.62
CA ILE A 125 8.89 5.69 -23.68
C ILE A 125 7.39 5.97 -23.65
#